data_AF-A0A7D9DKZ9-F1
#
_entry.id   AF-A0A7D9DKZ9-F1
#
_cell.length_a   1.000
_cell.length_b   1.000
_cell.length_c   1.000
_cell.angle_alpha   90.00
_cell.angle_beta   90.00
_cell.angle_gamma   90.00
#
_symmetry.space_group_name_H-M   'P 1'
#
loop_
_entity.id
_entity.type
_entity.pdbx_description
1 polymer ?
#
loop_
_entity_poly.entity_id
_entity_poly.type
_entity_poly.pdbx_seq_one_letter_code
_entity_poly.pdbx_strand_id
1 'polypeptide(L)'
;MAGEVSKGKEKRKLTRTDRSLAQGVLQQHSFLTDPSEVKKMEKDLLDLMKDFNEGKLHAFGNEYTLDKMDQIRESQECLAQLHFELDVEESHRKEHEEVGRNRNLERLMKDVS
;
A
#
# COMPACT_ATOMS: atom_id res chain seq x y z
N MET A 1 60.56 12.72 -57.37
CA MET A 1 59.39 11.95 -56.92
C MET A 1 59.25 12.16 -55.42
N ALA A 2 58.31 13.03 -55.05
CA ALA A 2 57.81 13.29 -53.70
C ALA A 2 56.73 12.21 -53.38
N GLY A 3 56.33 11.90 -52.16
CA GLY A 3 56.29 12.66 -50.91
C GLY A 3 54.89 12.47 -50.31
N GLU A 4 54.85 11.86 -49.13
CA GLU A 4 53.92 11.98 -47.99
C GLU A 4 52.38 12.07 -48.15
N VAL A 5 51.74 11.20 -47.34
CA VAL A 5 50.45 11.22 -46.62
C VAL A 5 49.65 12.54 -46.61
N SER A 6 48.32 12.42 -46.75
CA SER A 6 47.38 13.29 -46.02
C SER A 6 46.04 12.59 -45.70
N LYS A 7 45.61 12.73 -44.44
CA LYS A 7 44.40 12.16 -43.84
C LYS A 7 43.18 13.06 -44.12
N GLY A 8 42.06 12.46 -44.52
CA GLY A 8 40.74 13.09 -44.53
C GLY A 8 39.74 12.33 -43.65
N LYS A 9 39.24 12.99 -42.60
CA LYS A 9 38.15 12.52 -41.72
C LYS A 9 36.81 12.74 -42.43
N GLU A 10 35.86 11.81 -42.33
CA GLU A 10 34.43 12.13 -42.42
C GLU A 10 33.56 11.19 -41.57
N LYS A 11 32.48 11.77 -41.07
CA LYS A 11 31.55 11.43 -40.00
C LYS A 11 30.33 10.63 -40.49
N ARG A 12 29.65 9.94 -39.55
CA ARG A 12 28.18 9.86 -39.26
C ARG A 12 27.64 8.42 -39.09
N LYS A 13 27.16 8.12 -37.86
CA LYS A 13 25.77 7.75 -37.42
C LYS A 13 25.24 6.41 -37.99
N LEU A 14 24.55 5.49 -37.32
CA LEU A 14 23.66 5.42 -36.14
C LEU A 14 23.42 3.90 -35.89
N THR A 15 23.14 3.39 -34.68
CA THR A 15 21.87 2.71 -34.29
C THR A 15 21.96 2.10 -32.89
N ARG A 16 20.84 2.18 -32.16
CA ARG A 16 20.56 1.75 -30.77
C ARG A 16 20.29 0.24 -30.69
N THR A 17 20.64 -0.38 -29.55
CA THR A 17 19.81 -1.32 -28.73
C THR A 17 20.67 -1.78 -27.52
N ASP A 18 20.39 -1.34 -26.28
CA ASP A 18 19.44 -1.88 -25.29
C ASP A 18 19.93 -3.14 -24.54
N ARG A 19 20.36 -2.97 -23.27
CA ARG A 19 19.81 -3.70 -22.11
C ARG A 19 20.37 -3.23 -20.77
N SER A 20 19.43 -2.81 -19.93
CA SER A 20 19.48 -2.65 -18.47
C SER A 20 20.10 -3.87 -17.77
N LEU A 21 20.86 -3.63 -16.68
CA LEU A 21 20.63 -4.23 -15.36
C LEU A 21 21.56 -3.62 -14.28
N ALA A 22 20.91 -2.91 -13.36
CA ALA A 22 21.15 -2.93 -11.91
C ALA A 22 22.59 -2.87 -11.38
N GLN A 23 23.01 -1.69 -10.92
CA GLN A 23 23.68 -1.61 -9.62
C GLN A 23 23.43 -0.23 -8.99
N GLY A 24 22.86 -0.27 -7.78
CA GLY A 24 22.33 0.89 -7.07
C GLY A 24 23.36 1.99 -6.91
N VAL A 25 23.12 3.13 -7.54
CA VAL A 25 23.58 4.39 -6.99
C VAL A 25 22.53 4.73 -5.94
N LEU A 26 22.80 4.33 -4.69
CA LEU A 26 22.18 4.96 -3.53
C LEU A 26 22.38 6.47 -3.75
N GLN A 27 21.27 7.19 -3.98
CA GLN A 27 21.28 8.61 -4.24
C GLN A 27 21.99 9.28 -3.05
N GLN A 28 23.25 9.66 -3.26
CA GLN A 28 24.07 10.21 -2.19
C GLN A 28 23.52 11.59 -1.86
N HIS A 29 22.74 11.69 -0.79
CA HIS A 29 22.18 12.95 -0.28
C HIS A 29 23.21 13.78 0.50
N SER A 30 24.50 13.73 0.14
CA SER A 30 25.55 14.42 0.90
C SER A 30 26.52 15.16 -0.01
N PHE A 31 26.51 16.49 0.17
CA PHE A 31 27.59 17.46 -0.04
C PHE A 31 27.64 18.31 -1.32
N LEU A 32 26.77 18.11 -2.33
CA LEU A 32 26.71 18.99 -3.52
C LEU A 32 25.27 19.39 -3.90
N THR A 33 24.41 19.64 -2.93
CA THR A 33 23.12 20.29 -3.23
C THR A 33 23.43 21.74 -3.56
N ASP A 34 23.18 22.17 -4.79
CA ASP A 34 23.38 23.55 -5.24
C ASP A 34 22.70 24.49 -4.22
N PRO A 35 23.34 25.57 -3.75
CA PRO A 35 22.71 26.55 -2.86
C PRO A 35 21.32 27.02 -3.34
N SER A 36 21.10 27.00 -4.66
CA SER A 36 19.83 27.29 -5.30
C SER A 36 18.76 26.22 -5.04
N GLU A 37 19.14 24.93 -5.04
CA GLU A 37 18.25 23.81 -4.72
C GLU A 37 17.85 23.81 -3.24
N VAL A 38 18.78 24.14 -2.34
CA VAL A 38 18.49 24.26 -0.90
C VAL A 38 17.49 25.38 -0.64
N LYS A 39 17.68 26.56 -1.27
CA LYS A 39 16.74 27.68 -1.16
C LYS A 39 15.37 27.37 -1.75
N LYS A 40 15.34 26.59 -2.85
CA LYS A 40 14.08 26.12 -3.42
C LYS A 40 13.35 25.20 -2.44
N MET A 41 14.05 24.26 -1.82
CA MET A 41 13.47 23.36 -0.82
C MET A 41 12.97 24.12 0.42
N GLU A 42 13.74 25.09 0.92
CA GLU A 42 13.31 25.97 2.01
C GLU A 42 12.01 26.69 1.67
N LYS A 43 11.92 27.25 0.45
CA LYS A 43 10.70 27.88 -0.04
C LYS A 43 9.53 26.89 -0.14
N ASP A 44 9.76 25.73 -0.75
CA ASP A 44 8.73 24.69 -0.92
C ASP A 44 8.20 24.22 0.45
N LEU A 45 9.06 24.11 1.47
CA LEU A 45 8.66 23.77 2.85
C LEU A 45 7.88 24.89 3.55
N LEU A 46 8.28 26.14 3.36
CA LEU A 46 7.56 27.30 3.90
C LEU A 46 6.16 27.43 3.28
N ASP A 47 6.05 27.23 1.96
CA ASP A 47 4.77 27.24 1.25
C ASP A 47 3.87 26.08 1.72
N LEU A 48 4.44 24.88 1.93
CA LEU A 48 3.71 23.74 2.50
C LEU A 48 3.17 24.04 3.92
N MET A 49 3.98 24.67 4.77
CA MET A 49 3.57 25.10 6.11
C MET A 49 2.45 26.15 6.07
N LYS A 50 2.54 27.08 5.12
CA LYS A 50 1.50 28.08 4.90
C LYS A 50 0.19 27.43 4.46
N ASP A 51 0.22 26.53 3.48
CA ASP A 51 -0.96 25.81 3.01
C ASP A 51 -1.58 24.93 4.11
N PHE A 52 -0.77 24.38 5.01
CA PHE A 52 -1.24 23.67 6.20
C PHE A 52 -2.00 24.61 7.16
N ASN A 53 -1.40 25.75 7.53
CA ASN A 53 -2.01 26.72 8.45
C ASN A 53 -3.28 27.38 7.87
N GLU A 54 -3.34 27.52 6.54
CA GLU A 54 -4.52 28.05 5.82
C GLU A 54 -5.60 26.98 5.57
N GLY A 55 -5.36 25.71 5.96
CA GLY A 55 -6.31 24.62 5.79
C GLY A 55 -6.49 24.13 4.35
N LYS A 56 -5.59 24.51 3.43
CA LYS A 56 -5.60 24.07 2.03
C LYS A 56 -5.03 22.66 1.85
N LEU A 57 -4.36 22.15 2.88
CA LEU A 57 -3.77 20.82 2.86
C LEU A 57 -4.78 19.79 3.37
N HIS A 58 -5.54 19.19 2.45
CA HIS A 58 -6.47 18.10 2.73
C HIS A 58 -5.78 16.76 2.47
N ALA A 59 -5.62 15.92 3.51
CA ALA A 59 -5.02 14.58 3.38
C ALA A 59 -5.96 13.58 2.66
N PHE A 60 -7.26 13.85 2.73
CA PHE A 60 -8.29 13.12 2.04
C PHE A 60 -9.03 14.13 1.14
N GLY A 61 -9.25 13.78 -0.13
CA GLY A 61 -9.78 14.72 -1.12
C GLY A 61 -11.14 15.30 -0.73
N ASN A 62 -11.61 16.34 -1.44
CA ASN A 62 -12.87 17.03 -1.12
C ASN A 62 -14.09 16.09 -0.99
N GLU A 63 -14.05 14.91 -1.61
CA GLU A 63 -15.11 13.90 -1.52
C GLU A 63 -14.89 12.83 -0.45
N TYR A 64 -13.70 12.69 0.14
CA TYR A 64 -13.44 11.75 1.23
C TYR A 64 -13.14 12.55 2.50
N THR A 65 -14.18 12.81 3.29
CA THR A 65 -14.04 13.50 4.57
C THR A 65 -13.71 12.51 5.68
N LEU A 66 -13.18 13.01 6.80
CA LEU A 66 -13.00 12.24 8.03
C LEU A 66 -14.31 11.52 8.42
N ASP A 67 -15.43 12.23 8.32
CA ASP A 67 -16.77 11.69 8.60
C ASP A 67 -17.12 10.45 7.77
N LYS A 68 -16.67 10.38 6.51
CA LYS A 68 -16.89 9.18 5.69
C LYS A 68 -16.06 8.00 6.17
N MET A 69 -14.84 8.25 6.64
CA MET A 69 -14.01 7.20 7.24
C MET A 69 -14.61 6.70 8.56
N ASP A 70 -15.19 7.60 9.36
CA ASP A 70 -15.92 7.22 10.58
C ASP A 70 -17.14 6.36 10.26
N GLN A 71 -17.93 6.70 9.24
CA GLN A 71 -19.06 5.87 8.80
C GLN A 71 -18.63 4.48 8.33
N ILE A 72 -17.51 4.39 7.61
CA ILE A 72 -16.94 3.10 7.17
C ILE A 72 -16.53 2.28 8.40
N ARG A 73 -15.84 2.90 9.35
CA ARG A 73 -15.41 2.25 10.60
C ARG A 73 -16.61 1.71 11.37
N GLU A 74 -17.64 2.52 11.60
CA GLU A 74 -18.86 2.10 12.31
C GLU A 74 -19.58 0.94 11.61
N SER A 75 -19.67 1.00 10.27
CA SER A 75 -20.27 -0.09 9.49
C SER A 75 -19.49 -1.40 9.63
N GLN A 76 -18.16 -1.33 9.63
CA GLN A 76 -17.29 -2.49 9.82
C GLN A 76 -17.38 -3.04 11.25
N GLU A 77 -17.43 -2.18 12.27
CA GLU A 77 -17.63 -2.59 13.67
C GLU A 77 -18.96 -3.32 13.86
N CYS A 78 -20.05 -2.77 13.32
CA CYS A 78 -21.39 -3.39 13.37
C CYS A 78 -21.40 -4.77 12.67
N LEU A 79 -20.79 -4.87 11.49
CA LEU A 79 -20.69 -6.14 10.77
C LEU A 79 -19.87 -7.18 11.55
N ALA A 80 -18.75 -6.76 12.14
CA ALA A 80 -17.91 -7.65 12.94
C ALA A 80 -18.65 -8.12 14.20
N GLN A 81 -19.39 -7.23 14.87
CA GLN A 81 -20.22 -7.58 16.02
C GLN A 81 -21.27 -8.63 15.65
N LEU A 82 -22.02 -8.43 14.56
CA LEU A 82 -23.00 -9.40 14.09
C LEU A 82 -22.35 -10.74 13.70
N HIS A 83 -21.18 -10.70 13.07
CA HIS A 83 -20.44 -11.92 12.73
C HIS A 83 -20.11 -12.74 13.99
N PHE A 84 -19.63 -12.09 15.06
CA PHE A 84 -19.34 -12.79 16.31
C PHE A 84 -20.61 -13.31 17.01
N GLU A 85 -21.71 -12.55 16.99
CA GLU A 85 -22.97 -12.98 17.57
C GLU A 85 -23.51 -14.24 16.88
N LEU A 86 -23.51 -14.26 15.54
CA LEU A 86 -23.94 -15.44 14.76
C LEU A 86 -23.01 -16.65 14.97
N ASP A 87 -21.71 -16.43 15.12
CA ASP A 87 -20.73 -17.51 15.39
C ASP A 87 -20.98 -18.16 16.77
N VAL A 88 -21.35 -17.35 17.76
CA VAL A 88 -21.77 -17.82 19.10
C VAL A 88 -23.08 -18.61 19.02
N GLU A 89 -24.10 -18.08 18.34
CA GLU A 89 -25.37 -18.79 18.15
C GLU A 89 -25.20 -20.12 17.43
N GLU A 90 -24.39 -20.16 16.36
CA GLU A 90 -24.12 -21.38 15.62
C GLU A 90 -23.40 -22.41 16.49
N SER A 91 -22.44 -21.98 17.30
CA SER A 91 -21.72 -22.82 18.25
C SER A 91 -22.67 -23.45 19.27
N HIS A 92 -23.57 -22.66 19.87
CA HIS A 92 -24.57 -23.17 20.81
C HIS A 92 -25.56 -24.14 20.15
N ARG A 93 -25.97 -23.88 18.91
CA ARG A 93 -26.86 -24.79 18.16
C ARG A 93 -26.19 -26.15 17.95
N LYS A 94 -24.92 -26.16 17.53
CA LYS A 94 -24.13 -27.39 17.33
C LYS A 94 -23.98 -28.17 18.64
N GLU A 95 -23.69 -27.49 19.75
CA GLU A 95 -23.62 -28.12 21.08
C GLU A 95 -24.95 -28.80 21.46
N HIS A 96 -26.08 -28.12 21.27
CA HIS A 96 -27.40 -28.67 21.58
C HIS A 96 -27.74 -29.90 20.72
N GLU A 97 -27.43 -29.85 19.42
CA GLU A 97 -27.60 -30.97 18.50
C GLU A 97 -26.76 -32.19 18.91
N GLU A 98 -25.49 -31.98 19.30
CA GLU A 98 -24.61 -33.04 19.80
C GLU A 98 -25.12 -33.67 21.10
N VAL A 99 -25.60 -32.85 22.05
CA VAL A 99 -26.23 -33.36 23.28
C VAL A 99 -27.45 -34.21 22.95
N GLY A 100 -28.30 -33.77 22.01
CA GLY A 100 -29.44 -34.54 21.55
C GLY A 100 -29.03 -35.87 20.92
N ARG A 101 -28.02 -35.85 20.04
CA ARG A 101 -27.47 -37.04 19.38
C ARG A 101 -26.91 -38.04 20.40
N ASN A 102 -26.19 -37.56 21.41
CA ASN A 102 -25.65 -38.40 22.48
C ASN A 102 -26.75 -39.08 23.31
N ARG A 103 -27.82 -38.35 23.66
CA ARG A 103 -28.98 -38.93 24.36
C ARG A 103 -29.67 -40.02 23.53
N ASN A 104 -29.80 -39.78 22.23
CA ASN A 104 -30.38 -40.77 21.32
C ASN A 104 -29.52 -42.03 21.21
N LEU A 105 -28.19 -41.87 21.13
CA LEU A 105 -27.25 -42.98 21.12
C LEU A 105 -27.31 -43.79 22.44
N GLU A 106 -27.34 -43.11 23.58
CA GLU A 106 -27.45 -43.75 24.89
C GLU A 106 -28.73 -44.60 25.01
N ARG A 107 -29.85 -44.09 24.51
CA ARG A 107 -31.11 -44.83 24.48
C ARG A 107 -31.00 -46.09 23.62
N LEU A 108 -30.42 -45.97 22.42
CA LEU A 108 -30.23 -47.12 21.53
C LEU A 108 -29.34 -48.20 22.16
N MET A 109 -28.29 -47.81 22.88
CA MET A 109 -27.42 -48.77 23.59
C MET A 109 -28.15 -49.49 24.73
N LYS A 110 -29.07 -48.81 25.42
CA LYS A 110 -29.91 -49.42 26.46
C LYS A 110 -30.93 -50.41 25.89
N ASP A 111 -31.54 -50.08 24.74
CA ASP A 111 -32.56 -50.92 24.11
C ASP A 111 -31.98 -52.21 23.47
N VAL A 112 -30.66 -52.27 23.25
CA VAL A 112 -29.94 -53.42 22.67
C VAL A 112 -29.27 -54.31 23.74
N SER A 113 -29.21 -53.85 25.00
CA SER A 113 -28.64 -54.60 26.14
C SER A 113 -29.71 -55.39 26.89
#